data_AF-A0AAY5KXR7-F1
#
_entry.id   AF-A0AAY5KXR7-F1
#
_cell.length_a   1.000
_cell.length_b   1.000
_cell.length_c   1.000
_cell.angle_alpha   90.00
_cell.angle_beta   90.00
_cell.angle_gamma   90.00
#
_symmetry.space_group_name_H-M   'P 1'
#
loop_
_entity.id
_entity.type
_entity.pdbx_description
1 polymer ?
#
loop_
_entity_poly.entity_id
_entity_poly.type
_entity_poly.pdbx_seq_one_letter_code
_entity_poly.pdbx_strand_id
1 'polypeptide(L)'
;MCGMDQINQDMRQAEKNLTDLSKCCGLCVCPCDRVTSIEHDSKYKRTWGTGDSGSTGGDGMDSTVVSRQPTGVQNGPQANQQQPSGPYIKRITNDAREDEMEENLDQVGSIIGNLKNMAIDMGSEIDKQNHHIDRIATKADMNKARIDEANQRANKLIK
;
A
#
# COMPACT_ATOMS: atom_id res chain seq x y z
N MET A 1 4.55 -2.22 -14.06
CA MET A 1 5.66 -1.83 -13.18
C MET A 1 5.28 -0.52 -12.51
N CYS A 2 5.35 -0.42 -11.18
CA CYS A 2 5.07 0.84 -10.48
C CYS A 2 6.25 1.81 -10.71
N GLY A 3 5.99 3.12 -10.80
CA GLY A 3 7.04 4.13 -11.05
C GLY A 3 8.19 4.07 -10.04
N MET A 4 7.91 3.61 -8.83
CA MET A 4 8.93 3.46 -7.81
C MET A 4 9.89 2.30 -8.01
N ASP A 5 9.39 1.22 -8.60
CA ASP A 5 10.21 0.05 -8.93
C ASP A 5 11.15 0.40 -10.09
N GLN A 6 10.69 1.24 -11.03
CA GLN A 6 11.52 1.77 -12.13
C GLN A 6 12.67 2.63 -11.60
N ILE A 7 12.38 3.60 -10.71
CA ILE A 7 13.41 4.45 -10.10
C ILE A 7 14.44 3.60 -9.35
N ASN A 8 13.99 2.58 -8.60
CA ASN A 8 14.89 1.69 -7.89
C ASN A 8 15.81 0.93 -8.86
N GLN A 9 15.28 0.44 -9.99
CA GLN A 9 16.07 -0.23 -11.03
C GLN A 9 17.07 0.72 -11.70
N ASP A 10 16.64 1.92 -12.07
CA ASP A 10 17.49 2.93 -12.71
C ASP A 10 18.65 3.33 -11.78
N MET A 11 18.38 3.52 -10.49
CA MET A 11 19.41 3.78 -9.49
C MET A 11 20.40 2.63 -9.33
N ARG A 12 19.96 1.37 -9.44
CA ARG A 12 20.88 0.20 -9.41
C ARG A 12 21.80 0.20 -10.62
N GLN A 13 21.32 0.62 -11.78
CA GLN A 13 22.16 0.74 -12.96
C GLN A 13 23.14 1.90 -12.83
N ALA A 14 22.70 3.05 -12.31
CA ALA A 14 23.55 4.21 -12.08
C ALA A 14 24.70 3.91 -11.10
N GLU A 15 24.43 3.23 -9.99
CA GLU A 15 25.46 2.82 -9.02
C GLU A 15 26.50 1.87 -9.63
N LYS A 16 26.07 0.92 -10.48
CA LYS A 16 27.00 0.02 -11.19
C LYS A 16 27.92 0.80 -12.12
N ASN A 17 27.36 1.72 -12.91
CA ASN A 17 28.13 2.56 -13.82
C ASN A 17 29.13 3.44 -13.06
N LEU A 18 28.73 4.08 -11.96
CA LEU A 18 29.61 4.88 -11.11
C LEU A 18 30.71 4.03 -10.45
N THR A 19 30.37 2.81 -10.00
CA THR A 19 31.36 1.88 -9.44
C THR A 19 32.39 1.48 -10.49
N ASP A 20 31.96 1.27 -11.73
CA ASP A 20 32.87 0.92 -12.83
C ASP A 20 33.80 2.09 -13.19
N LEU A 21 33.29 3.32 -13.19
CA LEU A 21 34.10 4.53 -13.38
C LEU A 21 35.09 4.78 -12.23
N SER A 22 34.79 4.31 -11.01
CA SER A 22 35.72 4.39 -9.87
C SER A 22 36.84 3.34 -9.87
N LYS A 23 36.78 2.33 -10.75
CA LYS A 23 37.86 1.35 -10.89
C LYS A 23 38.98 1.96 -11.73
N CYS A 24 40.05 2.37 -11.05
CA CYS A 24 41.28 2.84 -11.67
C CYS A 24 41.85 1.79 -12.64
N CYS A 25 42.18 2.23 -13.87
CA CYS A 25 42.90 1.50 -14.93
C CYS A 25 43.28 0.03 -14.63
N GLY A 26 42.44 -0.90 -15.09
CA GLY A 26 42.89 -2.21 -15.58
C GLY A 26 42.82 -3.41 -14.63
N LEU A 27 43.11 -3.32 -13.33
CA LEU A 27 43.06 -4.54 -12.48
C LEU A 27 43.03 -4.33 -10.95
N CYS A 28 42.97 -3.10 -10.44
CA CYS A 28 43.08 -2.85 -8.98
C CYS A 28 41.96 -1.93 -8.49
N VAL A 29 41.04 -2.45 -7.66
CA VAL A 29 40.11 -1.61 -6.88
C VAL A 29 40.95 -0.76 -5.93
N CYS A 30 40.95 0.56 -6.12
CA CYS A 30 41.69 1.47 -5.24
C CYS A 30 41.18 1.27 -3.80
N PRO A 31 42.03 0.95 -2.80
CA PRO A 31 41.60 0.69 -1.43
C PRO A 31 40.91 1.87 -0.73
N CYS A 32 40.90 3.05 -1.35
CA CYS A 32 40.55 4.32 -0.72
C CYS A 32 39.07 4.72 -0.77
N ASP A 33 38.16 3.94 -1.36
CA ASP A 33 36.72 4.26 -1.30
C ASP A 33 35.85 2.99 -1.38
N ARG A 34 36.07 2.04 -0.47
CA ARG A 34 35.11 0.94 -0.25
C ARG A 34 33.89 1.50 0.50
N VAL A 35 33.03 2.18 -0.23
CA VAL A 35 31.72 2.62 0.27
C VAL A 35 30.79 1.42 0.41
N THR A 36 30.15 1.31 1.56
CA THR A 36 29.24 0.22 1.92
C THR A 36 28.04 0.22 0.99
N SER A 37 27.79 -0.90 0.30
CA SER A 37 26.62 -1.05 -0.56
C SER A 37 25.33 -0.86 0.25
N ILE A 38 24.51 0.14 -0.10
CA ILE A 38 23.15 0.32 0.46
C ILE A 38 22.32 -0.97 0.31
N GLU A 39 22.62 -1.83 -0.67
CA GLU A 39 21.94 -3.12 -0.83
C GLU A 39 22.15 -4.09 0.35
N HIS A 40 23.23 -3.90 1.13
CA HIS A 40 23.50 -4.70 2.33
C HIS A 40 22.80 -4.13 3.58
N ASP A 41 22.22 -2.93 3.49
CA ASP A 41 21.53 -2.33 4.61
C ASP A 41 20.25 -3.10 4.95
N SER A 42 20.03 -3.33 6.24
CA SER A 42 18.87 -4.08 6.73
C SER A 42 17.56 -3.40 6.38
N LYS A 43 17.55 -2.06 6.32
CA LYS A 43 16.39 -1.26 5.89
C LYS A 43 16.10 -1.47 4.41
N TYR A 44 17.11 -1.47 3.53
CA TYR A 44 16.94 -1.74 2.11
C TYR A 44 16.37 -3.14 1.86
N LYS A 45 16.91 -4.17 2.52
CA LYS A 45 16.41 -5.54 2.44
C LYS A 45 14.96 -5.65 2.90
N ARG A 46 14.56 -4.95 3.96
CA ARG A 46 13.16 -4.94 4.42
C ARG A 46 12.21 -4.30 3.41
N THR A 47 12.66 -3.27 2.68
CA THR A 47 11.83 -2.52 1.72
C THR A 47 11.76 -3.13 0.31
N TRP A 48 12.83 -3.80 -0.13
CA TRP A 48 13.01 -4.25 -1.50
C TRP A 48 13.38 -5.75 -1.62
N GLY A 49 13.72 -6.39 -0.50
CA GLY A 49 14.08 -7.81 -0.46
C GLY A 49 12.86 -8.71 -0.55
N THR A 50 12.90 -9.62 -1.52
CA THR A 50 11.92 -10.69 -1.71
C THR A 50 12.09 -11.71 -0.60
N GLY A 51 11.30 -11.62 0.49
CA GLY A 51 10.79 -12.74 1.29
C GLY A 51 11.68 -13.93 1.71
N ASP A 52 13.00 -13.88 1.62
CA ASP A 52 13.90 -14.97 2.06
C ASP A 52 15.05 -14.41 2.88
N SER A 53 14.81 -14.28 4.18
CA SER A 53 15.83 -14.14 5.22
C SER A 53 15.15 -14.54 6.52
N GLY A 54 15.36 -15.80 6.90
CA GLY A 54 14.76 -16.40 8.09
C GLY A 54 15.02 -15.60 9.37
N SER A 55 14.10 -15.80 10.32
CA SER A 55 14.22 -15.53 11.76
C SER A 55 15.52 -14.91 12.23
N THR A 56 15.50 -13.62 12.52
CA THR A 56 16.18 -13.10 13.71
C THR A 56 15.43 -11.86 14.18
N GLY A 57 14.97 -11.93 15.43
CA GLY A 57 14.02 -11.01 16.04
C GLY A 57 14.49 -9.56 16.07
N GLY A 58 13.51 -8.66 16.14
CA GLY A 58 13.71 -7.23 16.26
C GLY A 58 12.53 -6.46 15.67
N ASP A 59 11.53 -6.28 16.53
CA ASP A 59 10.40 -5.34 16.50
C ASP A 59 10.11 -4.55 15.22
N GLY A 60 8.85 -4.65 14.78
CA GLY A 60 8.20 -3.62 13.98
C GLY A 60 7.76 -4.06 12.59
N MET A 61 6.47 -4.39 12.52
CA MET A 61 5.60 -4.37 11.34
C MET A 61 5.83 -5.44 10.26
N ASP A 62 5.45 -6.65 10.63
CA ASP A 62 4.45 -7.47 9.94
C ASP A 62 4.34 -7.25 8.41
N SER A 63 5.16 -7.98 7.65
CA SER A 63 4.97 -8.19 6.21
C SER A 63 3.89 -9.25 5.92
N THR A 64 3.08 -9.62 6.90
CA THR A 64 1.86 -10.38 6.64
C THR A 64 0.88 -9.41 6.01
N VAL A 65 0.85 -9.41 4.68
CA VAL A 65 -0.34 -8.94 3.95
C VAL A 65 -1.55 -9.55 4.66
N VAL A 66 -2.30 -8.73 5.39
CA VAL A 66 -3.55 -9.11 6.03
C VAL A 66 -4.56 -9.33 4.91
N SER A 67 -4.42 -10.45 4.19
CA SER A 67 -5.34 -10.92 3.14
C SER A 67 -6.61 -11.52 3.75
N ARG A 68 -6.78 -11.40 5.06
CA ARG A 68 -7.95 -11.81 5.81
C ARG A 68 -8.25 -10.76 6.85
N GLN A 69 -9.06 -9.78 6.45
CA GLN A 69 -9.89 -9.07 7.41
C GLN A 69 -10.54 -10.15 8.31
N PRO A 70 -10.51 -10.03 9.64
CA PRO A 70 -11.33 -10.90 10.47
C PRO A 70 -12.74 -10.74 9.94
N THR A 71 -13.35 -11.81 9.43
CA THR A 71 -14.81 -11.85 9.29
C THR A 71 -15.33 -11.40 10.64
N GLY A 72 -15.95 -10.22 10.68
CA GLY A 72 -16.40 -9.59 11.90
C GLY A 72 -17.02 -10.66 12.77
N VAL A 73 -16.44 -10.86 13.94
CA VAL A 73 -16.85 -11.90 14.87
C VAL A 73 -18.30 -11.58 15.21
N GLN A 74 -19.21 -12.29 14.55
CA GLN A 74 -20.65 -12.29 14.82
C GLN A 74 -20.85 -13.02 16.16
N ASN A 75 -20.32 -12.45 17.25
CA ASN A 75 -20.63 -12.87 18.60
C ASN A 75 -21.68 -11.90 19.14
N GLY A 76 -22.87 -12.06 18.59
CA GLY A 76 -24.07 -11.27 18.83
C GLY A 76 -25.13 -11.84 17.90
N PRO A 77 -26.33 -12.18 18.39
CA PRO A 77 -27.32 -12.93 17.63
C PRO A 77 -27.49 -12.25 16.28
N GLN A 78 -27.42 -13.06 15.21
CA GLN A 78 -27.58 -12.67 13.81
C GLN A 78 -28.27 -11.31 13.67
N ALA A 79 -27.48 -10.29 13.41
CA ALA A 79 -27.99 -9.10 12.76
C ALA A 79 -28.20 -9.46 11.29
N ASN A 80 -29.09 -10.43 11.07
CA ASN A 80 -30.08 -10.32 10.02
C ASN A 80 -30.74 -8.96 10.30
N GLN A 81 -30.12 -7.87 9.82
CA GLN A 81 -30.81 -6.61 9.72
C GLN A 81 -31.86 -6.88 8.66
N GLN A 82 -32.95 -7.47 9.12
CA GLN A 82 -34.22 -7.46 8.46
C GLN A 82 -34.37 -6.04 7.94
N GLN A 83 -34.30 -5.88 6.63
CA GLN A 83 -35.04 -4.81 5.99
C GLN A 83 -36.38 -4.80 6.71
N PRO A 84 -36.82 -3.65 7.27
CA PRO A 84 -38.09 -3.62 7.97
C PRO A 84 -39.13 -4.20 7.02
N SER A 85 -39.58 -5.43 7.29
CA SER A 85 -40.41 -6.20 6.37
C SER A 85 -41.86 -5.75 6.48
N GLY A 86 -42.04 -4.47 6.75
CA GLY A 86 -43.30 -3.80 6.98
C GLY A 86 -43.31 -2.47 6.22
N PRO A 87 -44.50 -1.90 6.01
CA PRO A 87 -44.65 -0.67 5.25
C PRO A 87 -43.72 0.43 5.79
N TYR A 88 -42.95 1.05 4.91
CA TYR A 88 -42.09 2.20 5.23
C TYR A 88 -42.94 3.39 5.73
N ILE A 89 -44.22 3.45 5.34
CA ILE A 89 -45.14 4.52 5.71
C ILE A 89 -46.34 3.96 6.48
N LYS A 90 -46.73 4.66 7.55
CA LYS A 90 -48.00 4.42 8.22
C LYS A 90 -49.14 4.97 7.37
N ARG A 91 -49.96 4.07 6.81
CA ARG A 91 -51.15 4.43 6.00
C ARG A 91 -52.20 5.13 6.86
N ILE A 92 -52.73 6.26 6.40
CA ILE A 92 -53.77 7.05 7.10
C ILE A 92 -55.03 7.10 6.24
N THR A 93 -54.88 7.44 4.96
CA THR A 93 -55.98 7.65 4.02
C THR A 93 -56.12 6.53 2.99
N ASN A 94 -55.12 5.66 2.85
CA ASN A 94 -55.06 4.59 1.84
C ASN A 94 -55.35 5.12 0.43
N ASP A 95 -54.77 6.28 0.09
CA ASP A 95 -54.89 6.89 -1.22
C ASP A 95 -53.69 6.53 -2.12
N ALA A 96 -53.83 6.76 -3.42
CA ALA A 96 -52.79 6.46 -4.41
C ALA A 96 -51.47 7.20 -4.15
N ARG A 97 -51.52 8.33 -3.42
CA ARG A 97 -50.33 9.09 -3.03
C ARG A 97 -49.53 8.35 -1.95
N GLU A 98 -50.18 7.77 -0.95
CA GLU A 98 -49.52 6.90 0.04
C GLU A 98 -48.88 5.67 -0.61
N ASP A 99 -49.53 5.06 -1.61
CA ASP A 99 -48.96 3.92 -2.36
C ASP A 99 -47.73 4.32 -3.20
N GLU A 100 -47.75 5.47 -3.89
CA GLU A 100 -46.58 5.98 -4.63
C GLU A 100 -45.39 6.29 -3.70
N MET A 101 -45.67 6.86 -2.52
CA MET A 101 -44.61 7.12 -1.54
C MET A 101 -44.00 5.82 -1.00
N GLU A 102 -44.79 4.77 -0.80
CA GLU A 102 -44.30 3.46 -0.37
C GLU A 102 -43.41 2.81 -1.45
N GLU A 103 -43.82 2.85 -2.72
CA GLU A 103 -43.02 2.35 -3.85
C GLU A 103 -41.69 3.11 -4.00
N ASN A 104 -41.74 4.44 -3.88
CA ASN A 104 -40.55 5.28 -3.92
C ASN A 104 -39.58 4.95 -2.75
N LEU A 105 -40.09 4.71 -1.55
CA LEU A 105 -39.26 4.35 -0.39
C LEU A 105 -38.66 2.94 -0.50
N ASP A 106 -39.36 1.99 -1.12
CA ASP A 106 -38.79 0.67 -1.39
C ASP A 106 -37.62 0.75 -2.38
N GLN A 107 -37.75 1.55 -3.44
CA GLN A 107 -36.65 1.83 -4.36
C GLN A 107 -35.46 2.50 -3.62
N VAL A 108 -35.74 3.46 -2.74
CA VAL A 108 -34.71 4.08 -1.89
C VAL A 108 -34.03 3.04 -0.99
N GLY A 109 -34.78 2.08 -0.44
CA GLY A 109 -34.23 0.95 0.34
C GLY A 109 -33.21 0.13 -0.45
N SER A 110 -33.51 -0.17 -1.72
CA SER A 110 -32.58 -0.85 -2.64
C SER A 110 -31.32 -0.01 -2.92
N ILE A 111 -31.48 1.30 -3.18
CA ILE A 111 -30.36 2.23 -3.39
C ILE A 111 -29.47 2.31 -2.14
N ILE A 112 -30.06 2.37 -0.95
CA ILE A 112 -29.33 2.36 0.32
C ILE A 112 -28.53 1.06 0.49
N GLY A 113 -29.11 -0.08 0.10
CA GLY A 113 -28.40 -1.36 0.08
C GLY A 113 -27.15 -1.33 -0.80
N ASN A 114 -27.27 -0.77 -2.00
CA ASN A 114 -26.13 -0.60 -2.91
C ASN A 114 -25.08 0.40 -2.36
N LEU A 115 -25.53 1.52 -1.80
CA LEU A 115 -24.65 2.51 -1.16
C LEU A 115 -23.87 1.90 0.02
N LYS A 116 -24.51 1.04 0.82
CA LYS A 116 -23.86 0.31 1.91
C LYS A 116 -22.75 -0.60 1.40
N ASN A 117 -23.01 -1.38 0.35
CA ASN A 117 -21.99 -2.26 -0.22
C ASN A 117 -20.81 -1.45 -0.78
N MET A 118 -21.09 -0.37 -1.52
CA MET A 118 -20.03 0.54 -1.99
C MET A 118 -19.24 1.18 -0.84
N ALA A 119 -19.88 1.53 0.26
CA ALA A 119 -19.19 2.07 1.43
C ALA A 119 -18.28 1.04 2.11
N ILE A 120 -18.70 -0.23 2.18
CA ILE A 120 -17.89 -1.33 2.70
C ILE A 120 -16.68 -1.59 1.79
N ASP A 121 -16.91 -1.69 0.48
CA ASP A 121 -15.86 -1.94 -0.50
C ASP A 121 -14.85 -0.79 -0.51
N MET A 122 -15.33 0.45 -0.53
CA MET A 122 -14.49 1.64 -0.48
C MET A 122 -13.70 1.74 0.83
N GLY A 123 -14.31 1.40 1.97
CA GLY A 123 -13.60 1.34 3.25
C GLY A 123 -12.44 0.35 3.21
N SER A 124 -12.69 -0.88 2.75
CA SER A 124 -11.65 -1.90 2.62
C SER A 124 -10.55 -1.53 1.64
N GLU A 125 -10.89 -0.80 0.57
CA GLU A 125 -9.96 -0.34 -0.44
C GLU A 125 -9.10 0.83 0.08
N ILE A 126 -9.67 1.74 0.87
CA ILE A 126 -8.91 2.79 1.57
C ILE A 126 -7.88 2.18 2.50
N ASP A 127 -8.22 1.16 3.29
CA ASP A 127 -7.28 0.49 4.18
C ASP A 127 -6.12 -0.16 3.41
N LYS A 128 -6.41 -0.83 2.29
CA LYS A 128 -5.37 -1.39 1.40
C LYS A 128 -4.49 -0.29 0.82
N GLN A 129 -5.08 0.81 0.39
CA GLN A 129 -4.34 1.94 -0.19
C GLN A 129 -3.47 2.64 0.86
N ASN A 130 -3.93 2.77 2.11
CA ASN A 130 -3.13 3.31 3.20
C ASN A 130 -1.84 2.49 3.41
N HIS A 131 -1.97 1.16 3.52
CA HIS A 131 -0.79 0.28 3.62
C HIS A 131 0.11 0.33 2.37
N HIS A 132 -0.47 0.52 1.19
CA HIS A 132 0.30 0.68 -0.03
C HIS A 132 1.08 2.02 -0.05
N ILE A 133 0.47 3.11 0.42
CA ILE A 133 1.10 4.41 0.58
C ILE A 133 2.26 4.34 1.56
N ASP A 134 2.13 3.66 2.70
CA ASP A 134 3.22 3.48 3.67
C ASP A 134 4.43 2.78 3.04
N ARG A 135 4.19 1.75 2.21
CA ARG A 135 5.25 1.09 1.45
C ARG A 135 5.87 2.00 0.41
N ILE A 136 5.08 2.80 -0.31
CA ILE A 136 5.59 3.78 -1.27
C ILE A 136 6.44 4.84 -0.57
N ALA A 137 5.99 5.38 0.56
CA ALA A 137 6.72 6.35 1.36
C ALA A 137 8.08 5.78 1.80
N THR A 138 8.09 4.56 2.32
CA THR A 138 9.34 3.90 2.73
C THR A 138 10.27 3.66 1.53
N LYS A 139 9.74 3.24 0.37
CA LYS A 139 10.51 3.12 -0.88
C LYS A 139 11.04 4.48 -1.34
N ALA A 140 10.32 5.58 -1.11
CA ALA A 140 10.72 6.95 -1.43
C ALA A 140 11.89 7.44 -0.62
N ASP A 141 11.87 7.21 0.69
CA ASP A 141 12.99 7.55 1.54
C ASP A 141 14.26 6.80 1.12
N MET A 142 14.13 5.52 0.78
CA MET A 142 15.26 4.71 0.30
C MET A 142 15.79 5.20 -1.05
N ASN A 143 14.91 5.48 -2.01
CA ASN A 143 15.32 6.01 -3.31
C ASN A 143 15.99 7.38 -3.17
N LYS A 144 15.47 8.24 -2.28
CA LYS A 144 16.10 9.53 -1.95
C LYS A 144 17.51 9.34 -1.41
N ALA A 145 17.71 8.45 -0.44
CA ALA A 145 19.02 8.17 0.12
C ALA A 145 20.03 7.68 -0.94
N ARG A 146 19.58 6.80 -1.86
CA ARG A 146 20.41 6.32 -2.98
C ARG A 146 20.78 7.42 -3.96
N ILE A 147 19.85 8.30 -4.29
CA ILE A 147 20.10 9.45 -5.17
C ILE A 147 21.12 10.40 -4.53
N ASP A 148 20.93 10.71 -3.25
CA ASP A 148 21.82 11.61 -2.52
C ASP A 148 23.26 11.03 -2.45
N GLU A 149 23.41 9.72 -2.21
CA GLU A 149 24.73 9.07 -2.25
C GLU A 149 25.34 9.05 -3.67
N ALA A 150 24.57 8.69 -4.69
CA ALA A 150 25.04 8.66 -6.07
C ALA A 150 25.49 10.07 -6.53
N ASN A 151 24.76 11.11 -6.14
CA ASN A 151 25.13 12.51 -6.40
C ASN A 151 26.43 12.90 -5.68
N GLN A 152 26.63 12.48 -4.44
CA GLN A 152 27.90 12.71 -3.74
C GLN A 152 29.07 12.02 -4.47
N ARG A 153 28.90 10.78 -4.92
CA ARG A 153 29.92 10.05 -5.69
C ARG A 153 30.22 10.74 -7.02
N ALA A 154 29.19 11.15 -7.77
CA ALA A 154 29.37 11.87 -9.02
C ALA A 154 30.13 13.19 -8.82
N ASN A 155 29.78 13.96 -7.78
CA ASN A 155 30.49 15.21 -7.45
C ASN A 155 31.96 14.98 -7.06
N LYS A 156 32.29 13.85 -6.43
CA LYS A 156 33.68 13.47 -6.13
C LYS A 156 34.47 13.07 -7.37
N LEU A 157 33.83 12.53 -8.41
CA LEU A 157 34.48 12.14 -9.67
C LEU A 157 34.69 13.32 -10.62
N ILE A 158 33.89 14.38 -10.49
CA ILE A 158 34.02 15.61 -11.29
C ILE A 158 35.10 16.55 -10.73
N LYS A 159 35.44 16.39 -9.45
CA LYS A 159 36.38 17.26 -8.72
C LYS A 159 37.77 16.65 -8.63
#